data_AF-A0A319BAL1-F1
#
_entry.id   AF-A0A319BAL1-F1
#
_cell.length_a   1.000
_cell.length_b   1.000
_cell.length_c   1.000
_cell.angle_alpha   90.00
_cell.angle_beta   90.00
_cell.angle_gamma   90.00
#
_symmetry.space_group_name_H-M   'P 1'
#
loop_
_entity.id
_entity.type
_entity.pdbx_description
1 polymer ?
#
loop_
_entity_poly.entity_id
_entity_poly.type
_entity_poly.pdbx_seq_one_letter_code
_entity_poly.pdbx_strand_id
1 'polypeptide(L)'
;MVLLTSSTVSVIISTAVICSFTFLLFLSGYVLQQQSVRSIQHAIRPPPPPPPAAVPVGAYQGGQEVFSDSIADKQHKRDDAGSPQATTGNFAYLQLLSTPDPSDICSAILFFKHLATNGTAVQDRLFMYPREWDLMPTKELTEPVATALSLLRTASLEYGIWLLPIDMTLATSEGYKPTDTKLLRLGQIQFMQYDSVLYVQTPGLLLDTAKLDAMLLSRPLPLRHDKNRIESFNNEAWLPMPLRAERDSVLPPVYLITVNSVENGHIEARGHVPNTDIPGFSDLVTGPDGVLSPNEDEFNPDEQPGYVYFEQDNDGHVKWAHNPLFGSWRVGQHEVCEGLDLDDAVHDGFDL
;
A
#
# COMPACT_ATOMS: atom_id res chain seq x y z
N MET A 1 54.87 -47.68 -22.16
CA MET A 1 53.75 -47.27 -23.04
C MET A 1 52.50 -47.91 -22.47
N VAL A 2 51.71 -47.18 -21.68
CA VAL A 2 50.54 -47.72 -20.97
C VAL A 2 49.32 -47.48 -21.85
N LEU A 3 48.78 -48.55 -22.45
CA LEU A 3 47.57 -48.53 -23.27
C LEU A 3 46.35 -48.38 -22.35
N LEU A 4 45.78 -47.18 -22.28
CA LEU A 4 44.48 -46.95 -21.65
C LEU A 4 43.41 -47.70 -22.44
N THR A 5 42.72 -48.64 -21.79
CA THR A 5 41.59 -49.36 -22.39
C THR A 5 40.40 -48.41 -22.55
N SER A 6 39.62 -48.58 -23.62
CA SER A 6 38.47 -47.72 -23.96
C SER A 6 37.46 -47.55 -22.80
N SER A 7 37.30 -48.57 -21.96
CA SER A 7 36.45 -48.52 -20.77
C SER A 7 36.97 -47.55 -19.70
N THR A 8 38.29 -47.44 -19.50
CA THR A 8 38.89 -46.50 -18.56
C THR A 8 38.68 -45.05 -19.02
N VAL A 9 38.78 -44.79 -20.33
CA VAL A 9 38.55 -43.44 -20.89
C VAL A 9 37.10 -43.02 -20.68
N SER A 10 36.13 -43.92 -20.92
CA SER A 10 34.71 -43.62 -20.73
C SER A 10 34.34 -43.31 -19.27
N VAL A 11 34.88 -44.07 -18.31
CA VAL A 11 34.65 -43.84 -16.87
C VAL A 11 35.27 -42.52 -16.41
N ILE A 12 36.46 -42.16 -16.91
CA ILE A 12 37.09 -40.88 -16.56
C ILE A 12 36.24 -39.72 -17.08
N ILE A 13 35.74 -39.80 -18.31
CA ILE A 13 34.91 -38.74 -18.91
C ILE A 13 33.58 -38.61 -18.16
N SER A 14 32.89 -39.71 -17.84
CA SER A 14 31.61 -39.65 -17.15
C SER A 14 31.74 -39.12 -15.72
N THR A 15 32.79 -39.53 -15.00
CA THR A 15 33.09 -39.00 -13.65
C THR A 15 33.43 -37.52 -13.70
N ALA A 16 34.21 -37.07 -14.69
CA ALA A 16 34.55 -35.66 -14.87
C ALA A 16 33.31 -34.81 -15.15
N VAL A 17 32.39 -35.29 -16.01
CA VAL A 17 31.13 -34.59 -16.30
C VAL A 17 30.27 -34.46 -15.05
N ILE A 18 30.05 -35.55 -14.30
CA ILE A 18 29.25 -35.53 -13.07
C ILE A 18 29.87 -34.56 -12.06
N CYS A 19 31.18 -34.67 -11.80
CA CYS A 19 31.88 -33.77 -10.88
C CYS A 19 31.77 -32.30 -11.31
N SER A 20 31.86 -32.01 -12.61
CA SER A 20 31.77 -30.64 -13.12
C SER A 20 30.38 -30.03 -12.89
N PHE A 21 29.31 -30.76 -13.19
CA PHE A 21 27.94 -30.30 -12.93
C PHE A 21 27.63 -30.16 -11.44
N THR A 22 28.08 -31.10 -10.60
CA THR A 22 27.91 -30.97 -9.14
C THR A 22 28.64 -29.75 -8.59
N PHE A 23 29.85 -29.46 -9.09
CA PHE A 23 30.61 -28.28 -8.68
C PHE A 23 29.95 -26.97 -9.15
N LEU A 24 29.43 -26.92 -10.37
CA LEU A 24 28.70 -25.76 -10.90
C LEU A 24 27.41 -25.48 -10.12
N LEU A 25 26.66 -26.53 -9.76
CA LEU A 25 25.48 -26.39 -8.90
C LEU A 25 25.85 -25.88 -7.51
N PHE A 26 26.96 -26.36 -6.96
CA PHE A 26 27.47 -25.86 -5.67
C PHE A 26 27.91 -24.40 -5.75
N LEU A 27 28.62 -23.98 -6.80
CA LEU A 27 28.99 -22.59 -7.02
C LEU A 27 27.78 -21.67 -7.22
N SER A 28 26.77 -22.13 -7.95
CA SER A 28 25.51 -21.40 -8.16
C SER A 28 24.80 -21.14 -6.83
N GLY A 29 24.66 -22.19 -5.99
CA GLY A 29 24.12 -22.05 -4.64
C GLY A 29 24.97 -21.14 -3.75
N TYR A 30 26.30 -21.25 -3.83
CA TYR A 30 27.23 -20.44 -3.05
C TYR A 30 27.16 -18.93 -3.40
N VAL A 31 27.06 -18.58 -4.68
CA VAL A 31 26.95 -17.18 -5.12
C VAL A 31 25.62 -16.56 -4.67
N LEU A 32 24.52 -17.30 -4.80
CA LEU A 32 23.20 -16.85 -4.34
C LEU A 32 23.18 -16.61 -2.81
N GLN A 33 23.84 -17.48 -2.05
CA GLN A 33 23.97 -17.31 -0.60
C GLN A 33 24.85 -16.10 -0.22
N GLN A 34 25.95 -15.83 -0.95
CA GLN A 34 26.77 -14.65 -0.69
C GLN A 34 26.06 -13.33 -1.03
N GLN A 35 25.21 -13.29 -2.06
CA GLN A 35 24.43 -12.10 -2.40
C GLN A 35 23.41 -11.77 -1.31
N SER A 36 22.77 -12.79 -0.72
CA SER A 36 21.84 -12.62 0.40
C SER A 36 22.53 -12.01 1.63
N VAL A 37 23.70 -12.52 2.02
CA VAL A 37 24.45 -12.00 3.19
C VAL A 37 24.98 -10.59 2.96
N ARG A 38 25.47 -10.26 1.75
CA ARG A 38 25.93 -8.91 1.42
C ARG A 38 24.79 -7.89 1.35
N SER A 39 23.62 -8.30 0.88
CA SER A 39 22.42 -7.46 0.88
C SER A 39 21.99 -7.09 2.30
N ILE A 40 21.97 -8.07 3.22
CA ILE A 40 21.63 -7.84 4.62
C ILE A 40 22.67 -6.97 5.33
N GLN A 41 23.97 -7.15 5.04
CA GLN A 41 25.02 -6.29 5.61
C GLN A 41 24.94 -4.82 5.14
N HIS A 42 24.38 -4.56 3.95
CA HIS A 42 24.14 -3.19 3.51
C HIS A 42 22.91 -2.55 4.16
N ALA A 43 21.89 -3.34 4.46
CA ALA A 43 20.69 -2.87 5.17
C ALA A 43 20.92 -2.59 6.66
N ILE A 44 21.90 -3.27 7.30
CA ILE A 44 22.18 -3.15 8.75
C ILE A 44 23.30 -2.14 9.07
N ARG A 45 24.04 -1.61 8.07
CA ARG A 45 25.11 -0.64 8.35
C ARG A 45 24.51 0.67 8.88
N PRO A 46 24.88 1.11 10.11
CA PRO A 46 24.44 2.40 10.63
C PRO A 46 24.92 3.54 9.72
N PRO A 47 24.09 4.55 9.43
CA PRO A 47 24.53 5.71 8.66
C PRO A 47 25.69 6.41 9.38
N PRO A 48 26.73 6.87 8.65
CA PRO A 48 27.84 7.59 9.24
C PRO A 48 27.33 8.88 9.92
N PRO A 49 27.86 9.23 11.10
CA PRO A 49 27.42 10.41 11.82
C PRO A 49 27.64 11.68 10.96
N PRO A 50 26.68 12.62 10.94
CA PRO A 50 26.79 13.84 10.16
C PRO A 50 28.02 14.65 10.60
N PRO A 51 28.72 15.31 9.66
CA PRO A 51 29.87 16.15 9.98
C PRO A 51 29.45 17.30 10.92
N PRO A 52 30.29 17.66 11.92
CA PRO A 52 29.93 18.66 12.91
C PRO A 52 29.76 20.03 12.26
N ALA A 53 28.51 20.49 12.18
CA ALA A 53 28.19 21.88 11.90
C ALA A 53 28.75 22.75 13.03
N ALA A 54 29.49 23.78 12.66
CA ALA A 54 30.09 24.75 13.57
C ALA A 54 29.00 25.45 14.39
N VAL A 55 28.98 25.20 15.70
CA VAL A 55 28.22 25.98 16.68
C VAL A 55 29.22 26.89 17.40
N PRO A 56 28.96 28.21 17.53
CA PRO A 56 29.92 29.14 18.08
C PRO A 56 30.10 28.95 19.58
N VAL A 57 31.37 29.16 19.97
CA VAL A 57 31.95 28.97 21.30
C VAL A 57 31.25 29.85 22.35
N GLY A 58 30.65 29.21 23.34
CA GLY A 58 30.36 29.79 24.65
C GLY A 58 31.12 28.99 25.71
N ALA A 59 32.11 29.62 26.33
CA ALA A 59 32.94 29.05 27.39
C ALA A 59 32.12 28.60 28.60
N TYR A 60 32.48 27.48 29.23
CA TYR A 60 33.03 27.41 30.60
C TYR A 60 33.44 25.96 30.93
N GLN A 61 34.55 25.87 31.65
CA GLN A 61 35.31 24.68 32.02
C GLN A 61 34.63 23.82 33.09
N GLY A 62 34.98 22.53 33.12
CA GLY A 62 35.25 21.85 34.39
C GLY A 62 34.62 20.47 34.59
N GLY A 63 35.36 19.43 34.20
CA GLY A 63 35.75 18.33 35.09
C GLY A 63 34.70 17.41 35.73
N GLN A 64 34.92 16.12 35.45
CA GLN A 64 34.92 14.99 36.40
C GLN A 64 33.72 14.03 36.40
N GLU A 65 34.02 12.83 35.92
CA GLU A 65 33.31 11.57 36.19
C GLU A 65 33.15 11.35 37.69
N VAL A 66 31.94 11.05 38.16
CA VAL A 66 31.68 10.25 39.36
C VAL A 66 30.36 9.47 39.19
N PHE A 67 30.47 8.15 39.22
CA PHE A 67 29.38 7.21 39.51
C PHE A 67 28.72 7.56 40.85
N SER A 68 27.39 7.69 40.90
CA SER A 68 26.63 7.48 42.14
C SER A 68 25.18 7.09 41.83
N ASP A 69 24.93 5.84 42.19
CA ASP A 69 23.66 5.18 42.38
C ASP A 69 22.82 5.94 43.42
N SER A 70 21.56 6.28 43.10
CA SER A 70 20.57 6.62 44.13
C SER A 70 19.15 6.50 43.60
N ILE A 71 18.49 5.42 44.05
CA ILE A 71 17.05 5.29 44.09
C ILE A 71 16.48 6.34 45.06
N ALA A 72 15.68 7.27 44.55
CA ALA A 72 14.65 7.94 45.34
C ALA A 72 13.54 8.47 44.43
N ASP A 73 12.48 7.67 44.42
CA ASP A 73 11.08 7.97 44.14
C ASP A 73 10.68 9.43 44.38
N LYS A 74 10.05 10.06 43.37
CA LYS A 74 9.05 11.13 43.53
C LYS A 74 8.33 11.40 42.21
N GLN A 75 7.14 10.82 42.10
CA GLN A 75 6.05 11.29 41.27
C GLN A 75 5.84 12.81 41.42
N HIS A 76 6.06 13.54 40.33
CA HIS A 76 5.22 14.68 40.01
C HIS A 76 4.98 14.78 38.51
N LYS A 77 3.71 14.52 38.21
CA LYS A 77 2.97 14.67 36.97
C LYS A 77 3.22 16.04 36.33
N ARG A 78 3.75 16.05 35.11
CA ARG A 78 3.46 17.08 34.11
C ARG A 78 3.44 16.37 32.77
N ASP A 79 2.22 16.09 32.33
CA ASP A 79 1.91 15.59 31.00
C ASP A 79 2.28 16.70 30.01
N ASP A 80 3.55 16.72 29.58
CA ASP A 80 3.96 17.48 28.42
C ASP A 80 3.51 16.69 27.19
N ALA A 81 2.64 17.33 26.41
CA ALA A 81 2.15 16.85 25.14
C ALA A 81 3.33 16.35 24.31
N GLY A 82 3.37 15.03 24.10
CA GLY A 82 4.36 14.39 23.26
C GLY A 82 4.33 15.04 21.89
N SER A 83 5.45 15.70 21.55
CA SER A 83 5.86 15.89 20.17
C SER A 83 5.51 14.62 19.39
N PRO A 84 4.83 14.69 18.23
CA PRO A 84 4.58 13.51 17.43
C PRO A 84 5.95 12.95 17.06
N GLN A 85 6.33 11.88 17.74
CA GLN A 85 7.54 11.15 17.44
C GLN A 85 7.28 10.58 16.07
N ALA A 86 7.97 11.13 15.05
CA ALA A 86 7.86 10.69 13.67
C ALA A 86 7.87 9.16 13.67
N THR A 87 6.75 8.56 13.32
CA THR A 87 6.60 7.11 13.29
C THR A 87 7.55 6.61 12.22
N THR A 88 8.70 6.10 12.62
CA THR A 88 9.68 5.45 11.74
C THR A 88 9.13 4.09 11.34
N GLY A 89 8.11 4.07 10.51
CA GLY A 89 7.49 2.87 9.94
C GLY A 89 7.39 2.98 8.42
N ASN A 90 7.33 1.84 7.75
CA ASN A 90 7.15 1.78 6.30
C ASN A 90 5.66 1.60 5.98
N PHE A 91 5.07 2.62 5.38
CA PHE A 91 3.63 2.69 5.13
C PHE A 91 3.36 2.93 3.65
N ALA A 92 2.21 2.46 3.19
CA ALA A 92 1.78 2.69 1.82
C ALA A 92 0.28 2.91 1.70
N TYR A 93 -0.10 3.72 0.70
CA TYR A 93 -1.47 3.78 0.22
C TYR A 93 -1.70 2.74 -0.86
N LEU A 94 -2.88 2.12 -0.86
CA LEU A 94 -3.29 1.15 -1.86
C LEU A 94 -4.62 1.57 -2.49
N GLN A 95 -4.65 1.59 -3.81
CA GLN A 95 -5.88 1.44 -4.56
C GLN A 95 -5.77 0.19 -5.44
N LEU A 96 -6.88 -0.46 -5.71
CA LEU A 96 -6.92 -1.65 -6.53
C LEU A 96 -8.20 -1.67 -7.34
N LEU A 97 -8.13 -2.30 -8.51
CA LEU A 97 -9.28 -2.48 -9.39
C LEU A 97 -9.22 -3.88 -10.00
N SER A 98 -10.28 -4.67 -9.82
CA SER A 98 -10.40 -5.98 -10.46
C SER A 98 -10.91 -5.92 -11.90
N THR A 99 -11.54 -4.82 -12.31
CA THR A 99 -12.02 -4.56 -13.68
C THR A 99 -11.36 -3.31 -14.28
N PRO A 100 -10.97 -3.32 -15.58
CA PRO A 100 -10.24 -2.22 -16.19
C PRO A 100 -11.19 -1.10 -16.66
N ASP A 101 -11.97 -0.53 -15.74
CA ASP A 101 -12.87 0.58 -16.05
C ASP A 101 -12.09 1.90 -16.28
N PRO A 102 -12.28 2.60 -17.41
CA PRO A 102 -11.54 3.83 -17.69
C PRO A 102 -11.76 4.94 -16.66
N SER A 103 -12.99 5.13 -16.18
CA SER A 103 -13.31 6.16 -15.20
C SER A 103 -12.64 5.85 -13.85
N ASP A 104 -12.72 4.61 -13.38
CA ASP A 104 -12.09 4.21 -12.12
C ASP A 104 -10.56 4.28 -12.20
N ILE A 105 -9.95 3.89 -13.33
CA ILE A 105 -8.51 4.05 -13.55
C ILE A 105 -8.12 5.53 -13.47
N CYS A 106 -8.87 6.42 -14.12
CA CYS A 106 -8.62 7.86 -14.07
C CYS A 106 -8.84 8.45 -12.68
N SER A 107 -9.83 7.95 -11.93
CA SER A 107 -10.03 8.32 -10.52
C SER A 107 -8.83 7.90 -9.67
N ALA A 108 -8.25 6.73 -9.92
CA ALA A 108 -7.08 6.28 -9.19
C ALA A 108 -5.84 7.12 -9.51
N ILE A 109 -5.62 7.44 -10.80
CA ILE A 109 -4.55 8.34 -11.21
C ILE A 109 -4.68 9.70 -10.51
N LEU A 110 -5.89 10.27 -10.46
CA LEU A 110 -6.15 11.54 -9.78
C LEU A 110 -5.80 11.48 -8.29
N PHE A 111 -6.17 10.40 -7.60
CA PHE A 111 -5.81 10.18 -6.20
C PHE A 111 -4.29 10.19 -5.99
N PHE A 112 -3.55 9.41 -6.78
CA PHE A 112 -2.08 9.34 -6.64
C PHE A 112 -1.37 10.63 -7.05
N LYS A 113 -1.90 11.35 -8.04
CA LYS A 113 -1.43 12.69 -8.39
C LYS A 113 -1.51 13.60 -7.15
N HIS A 114 -2.67 13.68 -6.50
CA HIS A 114 -2.84 14.51 -5.31
C HIS A 114 -1.89 14.12 -4.18
N LEU A 115 -1.69 12.82 -3.91
CA LEU A 115 -0.71 12.36 -2.94
C LEU A 115 0.73 12.81 -3.29
N ALA A 116 1.10 12.73 -4.57
CA ALA A 116 2.42 13.10 -5.03
C ALA A 116 2.66 14.61 -5.01
N THR A 117 1.67 15.42 -5.41
CA THR A 117 1.81 16.87 -5.50
C THR A 117 1.67 17.58 -4.16
N ASN A 118 0.82 17.05 -3.26
CA ASN A 118 0.53 17.70 -1.98
C ASN A 118 1.52 17.31 -0.87
N GLY A 119 2.42 16.35 -1.12
CA GLY A 119 3.50 15.98 -0.21
C GLY A 119 3.05 15.17 0.99
N THR A 120 2.44 14.00 0.74
CA THR A 120 2.11 13.02 1.80
C THR A 120 3.34 12.62 2.63
N ALA A 121 3.12 12.37 3.92
CA ALA A 121 4.11 11.80 4.84
C ALA A 121 4.32 10.28 4.65
N VAL A 122 3.41 9.60 3.92
CA VAL A 122 3.47 8.17 3.62
C VAL A 122 4.37 7.92 2.41
N GLN A 123 5.19 6.88 2.48
CA GLN A 123 6.31 6.70 1.54
C GLN A 123 5.87 6.23 0.16
N ASP A 124 5.08 5.15 0.13
CA ASP A 124 4.82 4.42 -1.11
C ASP A 124 3.34 4.48 -1.54
N ARG A 125 3.13 4.44 -2.86
CA ARG A 125 1.84 4.51 -3.52
C ARG A 125 1.68 3.25 -4.36
N LEU A 126 0.73 2.40 -4.01
CA LEU A 126 0.55 1.09 -4.62
C LEU A 126 -0.74 1.06 -5.43
N PHE A 127 -0.65 0.61 -6.67
CA PHE A 127 -1.83 0.33 -7.49
C PHE A 127 -1.84 -1.14 -7.91
N MET A 128 -2.82 -1.89 -7.43
CA MET A 128 -2.93 -3.33 -7.67
C MET A 128 -3.99 -3.68 -8.69
N TYR A 129 -3.66 -4.53 -9.64
CA TYR A 129 -4.54 -4.91 -10.74
C TYR A 129 -4.25 -6.34 -11.25
N PRO A 130 -5.20 -7.00 -11.92
CA PRO A 130 -4.98 -8.28 -12.59
C PRO A 130 -3.91 -8.17 -13.70
N ARG A 131 -2.89 -9.03 -13.65
CA ARG A 131 -1.81 -9.09 -14.65
C ARG A 131 -2.35 -9.32 -16.06
N GLU A 132 -3.51 -9.96 -16.18
CA GLU A 132 -4.18 -10.24 -17.44
C GLU A 132 -4.46 -8.97 -18.25
N TRP A 133 -4.60 -7.81 -17.60
CA TRP A 133 -4.77 -6.52 -18.28
C TRP A 133 -3.59 -6.20 -19.23
N ASP A 134 -2.39 -6.65 -18.88
CA ASP A 134 -1.18 -6.46 -19.70
C ASP A 134 -1.07 -7.49 -20.84
N LEU A 135 -1.88 -8.56 -20.79
CA LEU A 135 -1.83 -9.69 -21.73
C LEU A 135 -3.04 -9.74 -22.68
N MET A 136 -4.14 -9.08 -22.30
CA MET A 136 -4.96 -8.21 -23.14
C MET A 136 -4.72 -8.25 -24.66
N PRO A 137 -5.29 -9.17 -25.48
CA PRO A 137 -5.27 -8.99 -26.92
C PRO A 137 -5.92 -7.65 -27.29
N THR A 138 -5.31 -6.88 -28.19
CA THR A 138 -5.84 -5.58 -28.63
C THR A 138 -7.24 -5.63 -29.23
N LYS A 139 -7.72 -6.81 -29.62
CA LYS A 139 -9.08 -7.03 -30.12
C LYS A 139 -10.14 -7.15 -29.02
N GLU A 140 -9.71 -7.44 -27.79
CA GLU A 140 -10.57 -7.59 -26.61
C GLU A 140 -10.61 -6.32 -25.76
N LEU A 141 -9.62 -5.43 -25.92
CA LEU A 141 -9.57 -4.12 -25.30
C LEU A 141 -10.38 -3.11 -26.12
N THR A 142 -11.29 -2.40 -25.46
CA THR A 142 -11.89 -1.20 -26.05
C THR A 142 -10.85 -0.08 -26.11
N GLU A 143 -11.00 0.84 -27.07
CA GLU A 143 -10.08 1.98 -27.22
C GLU A 143 -9.98 2.85 -25.95
N PRO A 144 -11.08 3.14 -25.21
CA PRO A 144 -11.00 3.85 -23.94
C PRO A 144 -10.16 3.11 -22.89
N VAL A 145 -10.32 1.79 -22.78
CA VAL A 145 -9.58 0.98 -21.79
C VAL A 145 -8.10 0.94 -22.13
N ALA A 146 -7.74 0.73 -23.40
CA ALA A 146 -6.35 0.73 -23.84
C ALA A 146 -5.67 2.08 -23.56
N THR A 147 -6.40 3.18 -23.80
CA THR A 147 -5.92 4.53 -23.53
C THR A 147 -5.76 4.79 -22.03
N ALA A 148 -6.73 4.41 -21.20
CA ALA A 148 -6.65 4.55 -19.74
C ALA A 148 -5.47 3.75 -19.15
N LEU A 149 -5.22 2.53 -19.62
CA LEU A 149 -4.07 1.73 -19.19
C LEU A 149 -2.73 2.36 -19.62
N SER A 150 -2.68 2.98 -20.80
CA SER A 150 -1.50 3.73 -21.25
C SER A 150 -1.23 4.96 -20.37
N LEU A 151 -2.29 5.69 -20.01
CA LEU A 151 -2.23 6.83 -19.11
C LEU A 151 -1.78 6.40 -17.71
N LEU A 152 -2.30 5.29 -17.18
CA LEU A 152 -1.88 4.72 -15.89
C LEU A 152 -0.37 4.40 -15.86
N ARG A 153 0.17 3.81 -16.93
CA ARG A 153 1.62 3.53 -17.04
C ARG A 153 2.46 4.81 -17.12
N THR A 154 1.92 5.87 -17.68
CA THR A 154 2.59 7.18 -17.73
C THR A 154 2.58 7.83 -16.34
N ALA A 155 1.40 7.86 -15.72
CA ALA A 155 1.17 8.37 -14.37
C ALA A 155 1.99 7.62 -13.31
N SER A 156 2.25 6.32 -13.50
CA SER A 156 3.06 5.55 -12.56
C SER A 156 4.51 6.02 -12.49
N LEU A 157 5.08 6.41 -13.63
CA LEU A 157 6.42 7.00 -13.70
C LEU A 157 6.43 8.42 -13.16
N GLU A 158 5.39 9.21 -13.44
CA GLU A 158 5.30 10.61 -13.04
C GLU A 158 5.06 10.80 -11.54
N TYR A 159 4.10 10.06 -10.97
CA TYR A 159 3.68 10.19 -9.58
C TYR A 159 4.28 9.13 -8.65
N GLY A 160 5.20 8.31 -9.17
CA GLY A 160 5.88 7.27 -8.40
C GLY A 160 4.94 6.18 -7.89
N ILE A 161 4.00 5.74 -8.73
CA ILE A 161 3.04 4.68 -8.41
C ILE A 161 3.68 3.33 -8.69
N TRP A 162 3.70 2.45 -7.70
CA TRP A 162 4.14 1.08 -7.85
C TRP A 162 2.98 0.22 -8.34
N LEU A 163 3.07 -0.15 -9.62
CA LEU A 163 2.13 -1.03 -10.28
C LEU A 163 2.35 -2.48 -9.80
N LEU A 164 1.31 -3.08 -9.25
CA LEU A 164 1.31 -4.41 -8.63
C LEU A 164 0.43 -5.38 -9.44
N PRO A 165 0.94 -5.97 -10.54
CA PRO A 165 0.20 -6.95 -11.33
C PRO A 165 0.10 -8.29 -10.61
N ILE A 166 -1.13 -8.72 -10.31
CA ILE A 166 -1.44 -9.98 -9.62
C ILE A 166 -1.94 -11.00 -10.63
N ASP A 167 -1.40 -12.21 -10.54
CA ASP A 167 -1.84 -13.33 -11.37
C ASP A 167 -3.19 -13.86 -10.87
N MET A 168 -4.25 -13.71 -11.67
CA MET A 168 -5.60 -14.16 -11.35
C MET A 168 -5.96 -15.44 -12.13
N THR A 169 -5.05 -15.99 -12.94
CA THR A 169 -5.32 -17.11 -13.85
C THR A 169 -5.85 -18.35 -13.15
N LEU A 170 -5.29 -18.70 -11.98
CA LEU A 170 -5.77 -19.86 -11.22
C LEU A 170 -7.22 -19.68 -10.77
N ALA A 171 -7.54 -18.51 -10.20
CA ALA A 171 -8.88 -18.20 -9.73
C ALA A 171 -9.90 -18.20 -10.89
N THR A 172 -9.55 -17.56 -12.01
CA THR A 172 -10.45 -17.49 -13.18
C THR A 172 -10.59 -18.85 -13.88
N SER A 173 -9.55 -19.69 -13.89
CA SER A 173 -9.62 -21.06 -14.46
C SER A 173 -10.56 -22.00 -13.70
N GLU A 174 -10.77 -21.76 -12.41
CA GLU A 174 -11.75 -22.48 -11.58
C GLU A 174 -13.17 -21.91 -11.72
N GLY A 175 -13.38 -20.96 -12.63
CA GLY A 175 -14.68 -20.34 -12.90
C GLY A 175 -15.06 -19.23 -11.93
N TYR A 176 -14.14 -18.78 -11.08
CA TYR A 176 -14.39 -17.66 -10.18
C TYR A 176 -14.29 -16.32 -10.90
N LYS A 177 -15.27 -15.44 -10.66
CA LYS A 177 -15.18 -14.04 -11.10
C LYS A 177 -14.03 -13.33 -10.36
N PRO A 178 -13.24 -12.48 -11.05
CA PRO A 178 -12.28 -11.60 -10.41
C PRO A 178 -13.05 -10.56 -9.60
N THR A 179 -12.69 -10.43 -8.33
CA THR A 179 -13.26 -9.44 -7.41
C THR A 179 -12.13 -8.76 -6.66
N ASP A 180 -12.37 -7.55 -6.19
CA ASP A 180 -11.40 -6.75 -5.42
C ASP A 180 -10.88 -7.48 -4.19
N THR A 181 -11.78 -8.18 -3.48
CA THR A 181 -11.43 -9.00 -2.32
C THR A 181 -10.49 -10.16 -2.67
N LYS A 182 -10.67 -10.81 -3.82
CA LYS A 182 -9.80 -11.90 -4.29
C LYS A 182 -8.47 -11.39 -4.81
N LEU A 183 -8.50 -10.28 -5.53
CA LEU A 183 -7.30 -9.58 -5.99
C LEU A 183 -6.42 -9.21 -4.79
N LEU A 184 -7.02 -8.57 -3.77
CA LEU A 184 -6.33 -8.25 -2.53
C LEU A 184 -5.78 -9.51 -1.85
N ARG A 185 -6.59 -10.58 -1.75
CA ARG A 185 -6.21 -11.84 -1.10
C ARG A 185 -4.97 -12.47 -1.73
N LEU A 186 -4.88 -12.49 -3.06
CA LEU A 186 -3.73 -13.03 -3.78
C LEU A 186 -2.52 -12.09 -3.72
N GLY A 187 -2.76 -10.78 -3.66
CA GLY A 187 -1.71 -9.76 -3.60
C GLY A 187 -1.09 -9.52 -2.23
N GLN A 188 -1.68 -9.98 -1.11
CA GLN A 188 -1.23 -9.63 0.25
C GLN A 188 0.26 -9.90 0.50
N ILE A 189 0.83 -10.93 -0.13
CA ILE A 189 2.24 -11.29 0.00
C ILE A 189 3.20 -10.16 -0.43
N GLN A 190 2.77 -9.27 -1.33
CA GLN A 190 3.57 -8.16 -1.82
C GLN A 190 3.77 -7.06 -0.77
N PHE A 191 3.02 -7.11 0.33
CA PHE A 191 3.07 -6.09 1.38
C PHE A 191 4.04 -6.40 2.52
N MET A 192 4.82 -7.48 2.43
CA MET A 192 5.74 -7.94 3.48
C MET A 192 6.78 -6.90 3.95
N GLN A 193 7.08 -5.89 3.14
CA GLN A 193 8.02 -4.83 3.47
C GLN A 193 7.40 -3.65 4.23
N TYR A 194 6.06 -3.61 4.31
CA TYR A 194 5.33 -2.54 4.96
C TYR A 194 4.87 -2.98 6.35
N ASP A 195 4.94 -2.06 7.30
CA ASP A 195 4.32 -2.25 8.61
C ASP A 195 2.80 -2.25 8.48
N SER A 196 2.27 -1.40 7.59
CA SER A 196 0.85 -1.35 7.25
C SER A 196 0.61 -0.73 5.87
N VAL A 197 -0.42 -1.21 5.19
CA VAL A 197 -0.89 -0.68 3.91
C VAL A 197 -2.35 -0.27 4.08
N LEU A 198 -2.67 0.99 3.77
CA LEU A 198 -4.02 1.52 3.87
C LEU A 198 -4.69 1.51 2.49
N TYR A 199 -5.67 0.62 2.34
CA TYR A 199 -6.57 0.63 1.19
C TYR A 199 -7.66 1.68 1.38
N VAL A 200 -7.88 2.48 0.34
CA VAL A 200 -9.06 3.35 0.20
C VAL A 200 -9.77 3.03 -1.11
N GLN A 201 -11.10 2.97 -1.04
CA GLN A 201 -11.93 2.60 -2.19
C GLN A 201 -11.81 3.61 -3.33
N THR A 202 -11.75 3.09 -4.55
CA THR A 202 -11.91 3.83 -5.81
C THR A 202 -13.28 3.47 -6.39
N PRO A 203 -14.00 4.41 -7.03
CA PRO A 203 -13.66 5.81 -7.24
C PRO A 203 -13.83 6.67 -5.98
N GLY A 204 -13.19 7.85 -6.00
CA GLY A 204 -13.26 8.82 -4.91
C GLY A 204 -12.34 10.02 -5.12
N LEU A 205 -12.44 11.00 -4.22
CA LEU A 205 -11.72 12.27 -4.29
C LEU A 205 -10.97 12.56 -2.99
N LEU A 206 -9.67 12.85 -3.11
CA LEU A 206 -8.83 13.31 -1.99
C LEU A 206 -8.99 14.82 -1.82
N LEU A 207 -9.55 15.24 -0.68
CA LEU A 207 -9.75 16.63 -0.33
C LEU A 207 -8.59 17.19 0.50
N ASP A 208 -8.09 16.39 1.45
CA ASP A 208 -7.02 16.78 2.35
C ASP A 208 -6.07 15.61 2.61
N THR A 209 -4.86 15.74 2.06
CA THR A 209 -3.78 14.75 2.21
C THR A 209 -3.32 14.60 3.65
N ALA A 210 -3.23 15.69 4.42
CA ALA A 210 -2.76 15.65 5.80
C ALA A 210 -3.76 14.94 6.73
N LYS A 211 -5.07 15.11 6.46
CA LYS A 211 -6.12 14.35 7.17
C LYS A 211 -6.06 12.86 6.86
N LEU A 212 -5.83 12.49 5.60
CA LEU A 212 -5.64 11.09 5.24
C LEU A 212 -4.35 10.49 5.83
N ASP A 213 -3.26 11.25 5.88
CA ASP A 213 -2.01 10.86 6.56
C ASP A 213 -2.27 10.67 8.06
N ALA A 214 -3.03 11.58 8.69
CA ALA A 214 -3.40 11.48 10.09
C ALA A 214 -4.19 10.20 10.39
N MET A 215 -5.03 9.71 9.48
CA MET A 215 -5.73 8.43 9.67
C MET A 215 -4.75 7.27 9.85
N LEU A 216 -3.67 7.24 9.07
CA LEU A 216 -2.68 6.17 9.12
C LEU A 216 -1.65 6.36 10.25
N LEU A 217 -1.30 7.61 10.57
CA LEU A 217 -0.12 7.91 11.41
C LEU A 217 -0.46 8.41 12.82
N SER A 218 -1.66 8.96 13.06
CA SER A 218 -1.99 9.60 14.35
C SER A 218 -2.43 8.62 15.43
N ARG A 219 -2.91 7.44 15.05
CA ARG A 219 -3.43 6.41 15.98
C ARG A 219 -2.52 5.19 15.99
N PRO A 220 -2.46 4.45 17.12
CA PRO A 220 -1.67 3.22 17.19
C PRO A 220 -2.11 2.23 16.11
N LEU A 221 -1.17 1.73 15.30
CA LEU A 221 -1.46 0.71 14.31
C LEU A 221 -1.43 -0.70 14.93
N PRO A 222 -2.30 -1.61 14.49
CA PRO A 222 -2.23 -3.01 14.84
C PRO A 222 -1.02 -3.63 14.11
N LEU A 223 0.18 -3.46 14.67
CA LEU A 223 1.41 -4.08 14.20
C LEU A 223 1.32 -5.62 14.29
N ARG A 224 2.46 -6.32 14.17
CA ARG A 224 2.55 -7.77 14.36
C ARG A 224 1.71 -8.28 15.54
N HIS A 225 0.94 -9.33 15.32
CA HIS A 225 0.17 -9.97 16.38
C HIS A 225 1.09 -10.49 17.48
N ASP A 226 0.81 -10.11 18.73
CA ASP A 226 1.52 -10.56 19.91
C ASP A 226 0.53 -10.75 21.05
N LYS A 227 0.38 -12.00 21.50
CA LYS A 227 -0.55 -12.38 22.57
C LYS A 227 -0.25 -11.68 23.89
N ASN A 228 0.99 -11.24 24.11
CA ASN A 228 1.40 -10.53 25.32
C ASN A 228 1.12 -9.02 25.24
N ARG A 229 0.71 -8.52 24.06
CA ARG A 229 0.50 -7.11 23.77
C ARG A 229 -0.94 -6.88 23.36
N ILE A 230 -1.75 -6.36 24.29
CA ILE A 230 -3.21 -6.21 24.14
C ILE A 230 -3.56 -5.37 22.91
N GLU A 231 -2.84 -4.27 22.69
CA GLU A 231 -3.03 -3.37 21.55
C GLU A 231 -2.76 -4.02 20.19
N SER A 232 -2.11 -5.20 20.15
CA SER A 232 -1.90 -5.95 18.91
C SER A 232 -3.15 -6.67 18.41
N PHE A 233 -4.14 -6.90 19.27
CA PHE A 233 -5.39 -7.60 18.94
C PHE A 233 -6.66 -6.89 19.43
N ASN A 234 -6.52 -5.92 20.33
CA ASN A 234 -7.60 -5.06 20.81
C ASN A 234 -7.12 -3.61 20.66
N ASN A 235 -7.32 -3.05 19.46
CA ASN A 235 -6.93 -1.70 19.10
C ASN A 235 -8.17 -0.81 19.10
N GLU A 236 -8.07 0.38 19.72
CA GLU A 236 -9.18 1.31 19.83
C GLU A 236 -9.61 1.82 18.44
N ALA A 237 -8.65 2.22 17.60
CA ALA A 237 -8.88 2.85 16.30
C ALA A 237 -9.14 1.85 15.17
N TRP A 238 -8.56 0.64 15.25
CA TRP A 238 -8.58 -0.34 14.16
C TRP A 238 -9.20 -1.65 14.60
N LEU A 239 -10.44 -1.90 14.18
CA LEU A 239 -11.17 -3.11 14.53
C LEU A 239 -10.77 -4.27 13.61
N PRO A 240 -10.43 -5.46 14.15
CA PRO A 240 -10.03 -6.60 13.33
C PRO A 240 -11.18 -7.09 12.45
N MET A 241 -10.94 -7.17 11.16
CA MET A 241 -11.90 -7.68 10.17
C MET A 241 -11.17 -8.59 9.17
N PRO A 242 -11.19 -9.92 9.36
CA PRO A 242 -10.55 -10.86 8.44
C PRO A 242 -11.13 -10.77 7.02
N LEU A 243 -10.25 -10.80 6.01
CA LEU A 243 -10.63 -10.83 4.61
C LEU A 243 -11.30 -12.18 4.28
N ARG A 244 -12.51 -12.14 3.71
CA ARG A 244 -13.31 -13.33 3.33
C ARG A 244 -13.57 -13.34 1.83
N ALA A 245 -12.51 -13.52 1.04
CA ALA A 245 -12.55 -13.38 -0.42
C ALA A 245 -13.45 -14.40 -1.15
N GLU A 246 -13.78 -15.52 -0.49
CA GLU A 246 -14.67 -16.55 -1.01
C GLU A 246 -16.14 -16.16 -0.90
N ARG A 247 -16.48 -15.25 0.03
CA ARG A 247 -17.86 -14.87 0.36
C ARG A 247 -18.17 -13.44 -0.07
N ASP A 248 -17.25 -12.53 0.20
CA ASP A 248 -17.47 -11.10 0.05
C ASP A 248 -16.80 -10.66 -1.26
N SER A 249 -17.54 -9.99 -2.16
CA SER A 249 -17.02 -9.49 -3.44
C SER A 249 -16.47 -8.08 -3.36
N VAL A 250 -16.91 -7.30 -2.37
CA VAL A 250 -16.59 -5.88 -2.18
C VAL A 250 -15.82 -5.71 -0.88
N LEU A 251 -14.79 -4.87 -0.91
CA LEU A 251 -14.03 -4.48 0.28
C LEU A 251 -14.75 -3.36 1.04
N PRO A 252 -14.57 -3.25 2.36
CA PRO A 252 -14.95 -2.03 3.07
C PRO A 252 -14.28 -0.79 2.44
N PRO A 253 -14.90 0.40 2.48
CA PRO A 253 -14.36 1.60 1.82
C PRO A 253 -12.96 2.00 2.29
N VAL A 254 -12.63 1.65 3.54
CA VAL A 254 -11.29 1.75 4.10
C VAL A 254 -10.90 0.43 4.73
N TYR A 255 -9.70 -0.05 4.41
CA TYR A 255 -9.20 -1.31 4.92
C TYR A 255 -7.70 -1.24 5.19
N LEU A 256 -7.29 -1.50 6.42
CA LEU A 256 -5.88 -1.52 6.81
C LEU A 256 -5.35 -2.94 6.78
N ILE A 257 -4.30 -3.19 5.99
CA ILE A 257 -3.65 -4.48 5.84
C ILE A 257 -2.31 -4.46 6.55
N THR A 258 -2.05 -5.47 7.38
CA THR A 258 -0.73 -5.71 7.99
C THR A 258 -0.29 -7.13 7.68
N VAL A 259 0.94 -7.29 7.19
CA VAL A 259 1.44 -8.61 6.78
C VAL A 259 2.70 -8.95 7.55
N ASN A 260 2.69 -10.09 8.20
CA ASN A 260 3.76 -10.48 9.11
C ASN A 260 4.19 -11.93 8.86
N SER A 261 5.48 -12.20 9.06
CA SER A 261 5.97 -13.57 9.18
C SER A 261 5.70 -14.10 10.59
N VAL A 262 5.04 -15.24 10.68
CA VAL A 262 4.78 -15.95 11.93
C VAL A 262 5.82 -17.07 12.16
N GLU A 263 5.81 -17.66 13.34
CA GLU A 263 6.67 -18.81 13.66
C GLU A 263 6.52 -19.92 12.62
N ASN A 264 7.64 -20.56 12.26
CA ASN A 264 7.77 -21.54 11.17
C ASN A 264 7.75 -20.98 9.74
N GLY A 265 7.83 -19.65 9.57
CA GLY A 265 7.98 -19.01 8.26
C GLY A 265 6.68 -18.93 7.45
N HIS A 266 5.53 -19.21 8.09
CA HIS A 266 4.24 -18.90 7.49
C HIS A 266 4.03 -17.38 7.44
N ILE A 267 3.19 -16.95 6.52
CA ILE A 267 2.89 -15.53 6.30
C ILE A 267 1.43 -15.32 6.64
N GLU A 268 1.16 -14.39 7.54
CA GLU A 268 -0.18 -14.03 7.99
C GLU A 268 -0.46 -12.59 7.61
N ALA A 269 -1.50 -12.41 6.80
CA ALA A 269 -2.07 -11.12 6.50
C ALA A 269 -3.30 -10.89 7.38
N ARG A 270 -3.32 -9.77 8.08
CA ARG A 270 -4.43 -9.33 8.94
C ARG A 270 -5.04 -8.07 8.36
N GLY A 271 -6.36 -7.99 8.43
CA GLY A 271 -7.10 -6.83 7.98
C GLY A 271 -7.88 -6.19 9.11
N HIS A 272 -8.04 -4.87 9.02
CA HIS A 272 -8.73 -4.06 10.00
C HIS A 272 -9.56 -2.98 9.31
N VAL A 273 -10.64 -2.54 9.96
CA VAL A 273 -11.46 -1.40 9.54
C VAL A 273 -11.37 -0.30 10.59
N PRO A 274 -11.54 0.97 10.21
CA PRO A 274 -11.59 2.04 11.19
C PRO A 274 -12.76 1.86 12.16
N ASN A 275 -12.54 2.21 13.42
CA ASN A 275 -13.59 2.24 14.41
C ASN A 275 -14.44 3.51 14.23
N THR A 276 -15.72 3.31 13.90
CA THR A 276 -16.71 4.38 13.69
C THR A 276 -17.14 5.08 14.98
N ASP A 277 -16.84 4.50 16.14
CA ASP A 277 -17.22 5.07 17.43
C ASP A 277 -16.23 6.15 17.92
N ILE A 278 -15.17 6.44 17.15
CA ILE A 278 -14.15 7.45 17.49
C ILE A 278 -14.38 8.71 16.65
N PRO A 279 -14.88 9.81 17.26
CA PRO A 279 -15.10 11.06 16.56
C PRO A 279 -13.81 11.62 15.95
N GLY A 280 -13.91 12.12 14.72
CA GLY A 280 -12.78 12.73 14.01
C GLY A 280 -11.69 11.75 13.57
N PHE A 281 -11.94 10.44 13.69
CA PHE A 281 -11.07 9.40 13.13
C PHE A 281 -11.74 8.67 11.97
N SER A 282 -12.95 8.16 12.18
CA SER A 282 -13.72 7.52 11.10
C SER A 282 -14.12 8.50 10.01
N ASP A 283 -14.40 9.74 10.40
CA ASP A 283 -14.96 10.75 9.50
C ASP A 283 -13.90 11.33 8.54
N LEU A 284 -12.63 10.96 8.73
CA LEU A 284 -11.54 11.31 7.81
C LEU A 284 -11.73 10.67 6.43
N VAL A 285 -12.47 9.56 6.35
CA VAL A 285 -12.85 8.93 5.09
C VAL A 285 -14.33 8.56 5.11
N THR A 286 -15.10 9.17 4.23
CA THR A 286 -16.57 9.04 4.25
C THR A 286 -17.16 8.97 2.84
N GLY A 287 -18.44 8.65 2.76
CA GLY A 287 -19.22 8.73 1.52
C GLY A 287 -19.69 10.18 1.24
N PRO A 288 -20.40 10.41 0.13
CA PRO A 288 -20.84 11.75 -0.26
C PRO A 288 -21.69 12.47 0.80
N ASP A 289 -22.50 11.72 1.56
CA ASP A 289 -23.38 12.26 2.63
C ASP A 289 -22.60 12.81 3.83
N GLY A 290 -21.32 12.46 3.98
CA GLY A 290 -20.47 12.99 5.05
C GLY A 290 -19.83 14.34 4.75
N VAL A 291 -20.14 14.94 3.59
CA VAL A 291 -19.57 16.23 3.16
C VAL A 291 -20.55 17.35 3.49
N LEU A 292 -20.18 18.20 4.46
CA LEU A 292 -20.99 19.37 4.81
C LEU A 292 -20.88 20.46 3.75
N SER A 293 -22.01 21.04 3.38
CA SER A 293 -22.06 22.13 2.40
C SER A 293 -21.67 23.46 3.04
N PRO A 294 -20.90 24.34 2.37
CA PRO A 294 -20.55 25.68 2.90
C PRO A 294 -21.75 26.56 3.27
N ASN A 295 -22.94 26.22 2.77
CA ASN A 295 -24.18 26.96 3.03
C ASN A 295 -24.99 26.39 4.21
N GLU A 296 -24.52 25.32 4.85
CA GLU A 296 -25.15 24.74 6.04
C GLU A 296 -24.61 25.43 7.30
N ASP A 297 -25.49 25.67 8.28
CA ASP A 297 -25.15 26.38 9.52
C ASP A 297 -24.10 25.63 10.37
N GLU A 298 -23.93 24.33 10.16
CA GLU A 298 -22.98 23.44 10.84
C GLU A 298 -21.65 23.29 10.08
N PHE A 299 -21.45 24.00 8.96
CA PHE A 299 -20.21 23.89 8.18
C PHE A 299 -18.99 24.33 8.99
N ASN A 300 -18.11 23.38 9.27
CA ASN A 300 -16.77 23.63 9.77
C ASN A 300 -15.73 23.11 8.77
N PRO A 301 -14.86 23.96 8.20
CA PRO A 301 -13.82 23.51 7.26
C PRO A 301 -12.85 22.51 7.90
N ASP A 302 -12.64 22.59 9.21
CA ASP A 302 -11.74 21.69 9.94
C ASP A 302 -12.36 20.29 10.11
N GLU A 303 -13.68 20.15 10.00
CA GLU A 303 -14.41 18.88 10.14
C GLU A 303 -14.66 18.18 8.80
N GLN A 304 -14.25 18.79 7.68
CA GLN A 304 -14.34 18.15 6.36
C GLN A 304 -13.51 16.86 6.29
N PRO A 305 -13.97 15.83 5.56
CA PRO A 305 -13.22 14.59 5.40
C PRO A 305 -11.91 14.81 4.64
N GLY A 306 -10.95 13.92 4.87
CA GLY A 306 -9.72 13.86 4.08
C GLY A 306 -9.95 13.23 2.70
N TYR A 307 -10.73 12.16 2.63
CA TYR A 307 -11.06 11.45 1.40
C TYR A 307 -12.55 11.12 1.33
N VAL A 308 -13.14 11.25 0.14
CA VAL A 308 -14.54 10.90 -0.10
C VAL A 308 -14.62 9.80 -1.14
N TYR A 309 -15.03 8.60 -0.73
CA TYR A 309 -15.26 7.51 -1.68
C TYR A 309 -16.64 7.66 -2.31
N PHE A 310 -16.75 7.24 -3.57
CA PHE A 310 -18.00 7.34 -4.31
C PHE A 310 -18.69 5.99 -4.34
N GLU A 311 -19.99 6.00 -4.08
CA GLU A 311 -20.80 4.80 -4.20
C GLU A 311 -21.00 4.45 -5.67
N GLN A 312 -20.98 3.14 -5.96
CA GLN A 312 -21.38 2.61 -7.25
C GLN A 312 -22.83 2.08 -7.17
N ASP A 313 -23.56 2.16 -8.27
CA ASP A 313 -24.86 1.52 -8.43
C ASP A 313 -24.71 0.02 -8.74
N ASN A 314 -25.83 -0.66 -8.99
CA ASN A 314 -25.84 -2.10 -9.27
C ASN A 314 -25.14 -2.45 -10.59
N ASP A 315 -25.00 -1.47 -11.48
CA ASP A 315 -24.37 -1.60 -12.79
C ASP A 315 -22.87 -1.23 -12.73
N GLY A 316 -22.38 -0.83 -11.55
CA GLY A 316 -20.99 -0.46 -11.29
C GLY A 316 -20.68 1.00 -11.62
N HIS A 317 -21.68 1.81 -11.98
CA HIS A 317 -21.49 3.22 -12.29
C HIS A 317 -21.52 4.08 -11.03
N VAL A 318 -20.73 5.16 -11.05
CA VAL A 318 -20.72 6.13 -9.95
C VAL A 318 -22.10 6.76 -9.77
N LYS A 319 -22.64 6.67 -8.55
CA LYS A 319 -23.84 7.42 -8.16
C LYS A 319 -23.49 8.90 -8.07
N TRP A 320 -23.95 9.65 -9.06
CA TRP A 320 -23.70 11.09 -9.19
C TRP A 320 -24.84 11.93 -8.62
N ALA A 321 -26.05 11.39 -8.56
CA ALA A 321 -27.20 12.07 -7.96
C ALA A 321 -26.93 12.38 -6.48
N HIS A 322 -27.08 13.65 -6.10
CA HIS A 322 -26.85 14.17 -4.75
C HIS A 322 -25.38 14.13 -4.26
N ASN A 323 -24.39 13.89 -5.15
CA ASN A 323 -22.99 13.99 -4.78
C ASN A 323 -22.44 15.41 -5.09
N PRO A 324 -22.16 16.26 -4.09
CA PRO A 324 -21.70 17.63 -4.31
C PRO A 324 -20.30 17.71 -4.93
N LEU A 325 -19.51 16.63 -4.82
CA LEU A 325 -18.13 16.56 -5.30
C LEU A 325 -18.00 15.91 -6.69
N PHE A 326 -19.11 15.46 -7.29
CA PHE A 326 -19.06 14.81 -8.59
C PHE A 326 -18.44 15.71 -9.67
N GLY A 327 -18.86 16.98 -9.71
CA GLY A 327 -18.35 17.93 -10.71
C GLY A 327 -16.86 18.22 -10.57
N SER A 328 -16.36 18.42 -9.35
CA SER A 328 -14.92 18.63 -9.10
C SER A 328 -14.10 17.39 -9.41
N TRP A 329 -14.61 16.20 -9.04
CA TRP A 329 -13.98 14.93 -9.38
C TRP A 329 -13.89 14.72 -10.88
N ARG A 330 -14.96 15.00 -11.64
CA ARG A 330 -14.98 14.82 -13.10
C ARG A 330 -14.02 15.76 -13.82
N VAL A 331 -13.93 17.02 -13.37
CA VAL A 331 -12.91 17.96 -13.85
C VAL A 331 -11.49 17.42 -13.60
N GLY A 332 -11.23 16.89 -12.40
CA GLY A 332 -9.95 16.28 -12.06
C GLY A 332 -9.62 15.05 -12.92
N GLN A 333 -10.61 14.20 -13.21
CA GLN A 333 -10.42 13.05 -14.10
C GLN A 333 -10.01 13.48 -15.52
N HIS A 334 -10.69 14.47 -16.10
CA HIS A 334 -10.31 14.98 -17.43
C HIS A 334 -8.93 15.64 -17.44
N GLU A 335 -8.48 16.19 -16.32
CA GLU A 335 -7.14 16.75 -16.19
C GLU A 335 -6.06 15.66 -16.25
N VAL A 336 -6.29 14.49 -15.63
CA VAL A 336 -5.31 13.39 -15.62
C VAL A 336 -5.45 12.41 -16.78
N CYS A 337 -6.62 12.41 -17.42
CA CYS A 337 -6.96 11.53 -18.52
C CYS A 337 -7.45 12.34 -19.73
N GLU A 338 -6.60 13.25 -20.20
CA GLU A 338 -6.90 14.07 -21.37
C GLU A 338 -7.17 13.19 -22.61
N GLY A 339 -8.24 13.50 -23.33
CA GLY A 339 -8.62 12.80 -24.56
C GLY A 339 -9.47 11.55 -24.37
N LEU A 340 -9.82 11.19 -23.13
CA LEU A 340 -10.84 10.17 -22.87
C LEU A 340 -12.22 10.82 -22.71
N ASP A 341 -13.20 10.32 -23.47
CA ASP A 341 -14.61 10.58 -23.20
C ASP A 341 -15.08 9.61 -22.12
N LEU A 342 -15.38 10.15 -20.94
CA LEU A 342 -15.86 9.40 -19.78
C LEU A 342 -17.37 9.55 -19.59
N ASP A 343 -18.03 10.33 -20.43
CA ASP A 343 -19.45 10.70 -20.30
C ASP A 343 -20.35 9.90 -21.25
N ASP A 344 -19.77 9.25 -22.28
CA ASP A 344 -20.45 8.37 -23.23
C ASP A 344 -21.11 7.11 -22.63
N ALA A 345 -20.91 6.82 -21.34
CA ALA A 345 -21.65 5.77 -20.63
C ALA A 345 -23.07 6.22 -20.19
N VAL A 346 -23.41 7.50 -20.35
CA VAL A 346 -24.75 8.02 -20.13
C VAL A 346 -25.47 8.05 -21.48
N HIS A 347 -26.25 7.03 -21.82
CA HIS A 347 -27.50 7.14 -22.58
C HIS A 347 -28.12 5.75 -22.81
N ASP A 348 -28.95 5.32 -21.87
CA ASP A 348 -30.17 4.52 -22.14
C ASP A 348 -30.97 4.42 -20.83
N GLY A 349 -31.76 5.44 -20.49
CA GLY A 349 -32.69 5.27 -19.37
C GLY A 349 -33.24 6.49 -18.65
N PHE A 350 -33.28 7.67 -19.23
CA PHE A 350 -34.22 8.71 -18.77
C PHE A 350 -34.79 9.46 -19.97
N ASP A 351 -35.86 8.89 -20.55
CA ASP A 351 -36.86 9.67 -21.26
C ASP A 351 -37.76 10.36 -20.21
N LEU A 352 -37.78 11.69 -20.29
CA LEU A 352 -38.84 12.66 -19.94
C LEU A 352 -39.80 12.37 -18.77
#